data_AF-A0A8S3RMS6-F1
#
_entry.id   AF-A0A8S3RMS6-F1
#
_cell.length_a   1.000
_cell.length_b   1.000
_cell.length_c   1.000
_cell.angle_alpha   90.00
_cell.angle_beta   90.00
_cell.angle_gamma   90.00
#
_symmetry.space_group_name_H-M   'P 1'
#
loop_
_entity.id
_entity.type
_entity.pdbx_description
1 polymer ?
#
loop_
_entity_poly.entity_id
_entity_poly.type
_entity_poly.pdbx_seq_one_letter_code
_entity_poly.pdbx_strand_id
1 'polypeptide(L)'
;MAQLYLLRSCVSEEKQNEVTSMFNEKGLVETVLHIWENVWTKDEKLQAEKDVKEEKEESKYYALLFIEFNMKEHYSQVNSHRHFVLKAYNRLKDFVPNMLKEDAENHDLSKYDFSQAIGYTARWVHMLDNDAWKKSLDDHYKREPHHPQYFGSKRMETRYLEESLIDMVGSRWERNLKGDENAKTSDIVDFDPVYLKRYLKEDFDEVLALINKIKESDLLVCFKKQNEDKHLLY
;
A
#
# COMPACT_ATOMS: atom_id res chain seq x y z
N MET A 1 4.37 23.66 21.37
CA MET A 1 4.98 23.32 22.68
C MET A 1 4.73 21.86 23.09
N ALA A 2 3.50 21.34 22.99
CA ALA A 2 3.21 19.93 23.36
C ALA A 2 4.04 18.89 22.56
N GLN A 3 4.14 19.06 21.24
CA GLN A 3 4.91 18.16 20.37
C GLN A 3 6.40 18.11 20.69
N LEU A 4 7.03 19.26 20.93
CA LEU A 4 8.44 19.31 21.32
C LEU A 4 8.69 18.63 22.67
N TYR A 5 7.79 18.81 23.64
CA TYR A 5 7.87 18.10 24.90
C TYR A 5 7.81 16.57 24.70
N LEU A 6 6.87 16.11 23.87
CA LEU A 6 6.72 14.69 23.55
C LEU A 6 7.98 14.12 22.88
N LEU A 7 8.51 14.79 21.85
CA LEU A 7 9.75 14.42 21.17
C LEU A 7 10.92 14.28 22.16
N ARG A 8 11.11 15.26 23.05
CA ARG A 8 12.15 15.23 24.08
C ARG A 8 11.95 14.10 25.08
N SER A 9 10.70 13.78 25.43
CA SER A 9 10.40 12.67 26.34
C SER A 9 10.76 11.32 25.74
N CYS A 10 10.77 11.20 24.40
CA CYS A 10 11.07 9.98 23.68
C CYS A 10 12.58 9.71 23.50
N VAL A 11 13.47 10.58 23.99
CA VAL A 11 14.93 10.41 23.85
C VAL A 11 15.65 10.63 25.19
N SER A 12 16.91 10.18 25.28
CA SER A 12 17.77 10.45 26.43
C SER A 12 18.05 11.95 26.61
N GLU A 13 18.37 12.38 27.84
CA GLU A 13 18.62 13.79 28.17
C GLU A 13 19.72 14.42 27.31
N GLU A 14 20.81 13.68 27.09
CA GLU A 14 21.94 14.07 26.23
C GLU A 14 21.54 14.37 24.78
N LYS A 15 20.43 13.78 24.29
CA LYS A 15 19.92 13.96 22.92
C LYS A 15 18.85 15.03 22.80
N GLN A 16 18.35 15.59 23.89
CA GLN A 16 17.25 16.54 23.85
C GLN A 16 17.60 17.86 23.15
N ASN A 17 18.84 18.34 23.28
CA ASN A 17 19.29 19.56 22.60
C ASN A 17 19.33 19.37 21.07
N GLU A 18 19.85 18.22 20.63
CA GLU A 18 19.89 17.82 19.22
C GLU A 18 18.46 17.76 18.64
N VAL A 19 17.55 17.05 19.32
CA VAL A 19 16.13 16.94 18.92
C VAL A 19 15.43 18.30 18.90
N THR A 20 15.71 19.16 19.88
CA THR A 20 15.12 20.51 19.92
C THR A 20 15.59 21.36 18.75
N SER A 21 16.88 21.30 18.42
CA SER A 21 17.44 22.01 17.27
C SER A 21 16.80 21.51 15.97
N MET A 22 16.71 20.20 15.78
CA MET A 22 16.10 19.59 14.60
C MET A 22 14.63 19.98 14.45
N PHE A 23 13.86 19.97 15.54
CA PHE A 23 12.45 20.36 15.54
C PHE A 23 12.26 21.82 15.13
N ASN A 24 13.10 22.72 15.65
CA ASN A 24 13.01 24.14 15.32
C ASN A 24 13.39 24.42 13.86
N GLU A 25 14.30 23.63 13.27
CA GLU A 25 14.77 23.81 11.90
C GLU A 25 13.86 23.13 10.86
N LYS A 26 13.44 21.89 11.12
CA LYS A 26 12.77 21.02 10.14
C LYS A 26 11.33 20.68 10.49
N GLY A 27 10.88 20.94 11.71
CA GLY A 27 9.53 20.58 12.16
C GLY A 27 9.41 19.12 12.63
N LEU A 28 8.18 18.70 12.88
CA LEU A 28 7.86 17.43 13.55
C LEU A 28 8.31 16.20 12.74
N VAL A 29 7.91 16.11 11.47
CA VAL A 29 7.99 14.89 10.67
C VAL A 29 9.45 14.47 10.48
N GLU A 30 10.29 15.40 10.02
CA GLU A 30 11.71 15.20 9.82
C GLU A 30 12.45 14.92 11.13
N THR A 31 11.99 15.50 12.24
CA THR A 31 12.56 15.21 13.57
C THR A 31 12.24 13.79 14.03
N VAL A 32 11.00 13.30 13.83
CA VAL A 32 10.63 11.91 14.14
C VAL A 32 11.49 10.94 13.32
N LEU A 33 11.66 11.21 12.02
CA LEU A 33 12.49 10.37 11.15
C LEU A 33 13.97 10.37 11.55
N HIS A 34 14.51 11.53 11.95
CA HIS A 34 15.86 11.63 12.49
C HIS A 34 16.01 10.85 13.79
N ILE A 35 15.05 10.98 14.71
CA ILE A 35 15.04 10.24 15.97
C ILE A 35 15.05 8.74 15.70
N TRP A 36 14.15 8.27 14.84
CA TRP A 36 14.07 6.87 14.44
C TRP A 36 15.38 6.37 13.84
N GLU A 37 15.98 7.09 12.89
CA GLU A 37 17.16 6.58 12.18
C GLU A 37 18.41 6.64 13.05
N ASN A 38 18.66 7.78 13.71
CA ASN A 38 19.97 8.14 14.23
C ASN A 38 20.05 8.24 15.75
N VAL A 39 18.92 8.40 16.44
CA VAL A 39 18.91 8.70 17.90
C VAL A 39 18.50 7.49 18.71
N TRP A 40 17.42 6.81 18.33
CA TRP A 40 16.94 5.64 19.07
C TRP A 40 17.89 4.47 18.96
N THR A 41 18.21 3.91 20.13
CA THR A 41 18.85 2.62 20.28
C THR A 41 17.97 1.48 19.77
N LYS A 42 18.55 0.29 19.57
CA LYS A 42 17.79 -0.89 19.16
C LYS A 42 16.66 -1.22 20.15
N ASP A 43 16.90 -1.08 21.45
CA ASP A 43 15.91 -1.40 22.49
C ASP A 43 14.76 -0.40 22.50
N GLU A 44 15.03 0.90 22.29
CA GLU A 44 13.99 1.91 22.16
C GLU A 44 13.13 1.69 20.92
N LYS A 45 13.73 1.29 19.79
CA LYS A 45 13.00 0.91 18.57
C LYS A 45 12.06 -0.27 18.81
N LEU A 46 12.54 -1.31 19.49
CA LEU A 46 11.73 -2.49 19.85
C LEU A 46 10.60 -2.13 20.82
N GLN A 47 10.86 -1.25 21.78
CA GLN A 47 9.83 -0.78 22.70
C GLN A 47 8.77 0.05 21.99
N ALA A 48 9.18 0.94 21.08
CA ALA A 48 8.26 1.76 20.28
C ALA A 48 7.39 0.90 19.37
N GLU A 49 7.97 -0.12 18.72
CA GLU A 49 7.23 -1.11 17.93
C GLU A 49 6.18 -1.83 18.78
N LYS A 50 6.60 -2.33 19.96
CA LYS A 50 5.69 -3.01 20.89
C LYS A 50 4.53 -2.10 21.32
N ASP A 51 4.82 -0.86 21.68
CA ASP A 51 3.79 0.06 22.16
C ASP A 51 2.80 0.48 21.08
N VAL A 52 3.27 0.64 19.83
CA VAL A 52 2.38 0.87 18.68
C VAL A 52 1.52 -0.36 18.39
N LYS A 53 2.11 -1.55 18.38
CA LYS A 53 1.41 -2.81 18.08
C LYS A 53 0.37 -3.19 19.14
N GLU A 54 0.67 -2.93 20.41
CA GLU A 54 -0.22 -3.20 21.54
C GLU A 54 -1.19 -2.04 21.83
N GLU A 55 -1.18 -0.99 20.99
CA GLU A 55 -2.02 0.21 21.13
C GLU A 55 -1.98 0.83 22.54
N LYS A 56 -0.78 0.94 23.13
CA LYS A 56 -0.60 1.49 24.49
C LYS A 56 -0.76 3.01 24.50
N GLU A 57 -1.99 3.50 24.68
CA GLU A 57 -2.32 4.94 24.64
C GLU A 57 -1.51 5.80 25.62
N GLU A 58 -1.08 5.24 26.76
CA GLU A 58 -0.24 5.92 27.75
C GLU A 58 1.25 6.01 27.36
N SER A 59 1.69 5.28 26.34
CA SER A 59 3.07 5.30 25.87
C SER A 59 3.38 6.57 25.10
N LYS A 60 4.50 7.21 25.47
CA LYS A 60 5.09 8.33 24.72
C LYS A 60 5.40 7.94 23.26
N TYR A 61 5.76 6.68 22.99
CA TYR A 61 6.04 6.21 21.63
C TYR A 61 4.76 6.08 20.81
N TYR A 62 3.69 5.53 21.40
CA TYR A 62 2.38 5.47 20.77
C TYR A 62 1.85 6.87 20.46
N ALA A 63 1.86 7.77 21.45
CA ALA A 63 1.44 9.15 21.25
C ALA A 63 2.24 9.85 20.15
N LEU A 64 3.57 9.68 20.13
CA LEU A 64 4.42 10.32 19.13
C LEU A 64 4.20 9.75 17.72
N LEU A 65 4.20 8.42 17.58
CA LEU A 65 4.22 7.78 16.26
C LEU A 65 2.81 7.58 15.69
N PHE A 66 1.90 7.08 16.51
CA PHE A 66 0.57 6.71 16.04
C PHE A 66 -0.35 7.94 15.91
N ILE A 67 -0.26 8.86 16.87
CA ILE A 67 -1.11 10.06 16.92
C ILE A 67 -0.45 11.25 16.22
N GLU A 68 0.69 11.74 16.71
CA GLU A 68 1.30 12.98 16.22
C GLU A 68 1.96 12.82 14.83
N PHE A 69 2.73 11.76 14.63
CA PHE A 69 3.27 11.39 13.31
C PHE A 69 2.23 10.76 12.39
N ASN A 70 1.02 10.50 12.91
CA ASN A 70 -0.16 10.07 12.17
C ASN A 70 -0.02 8.72 11.43
N MET A 71 0.68 7.76 12.03
CA MET A 71 0.74 6.38 11.50
C MET A 71 -0.63 5.71 11.43
N LYS A 72 -1.61 6.16 12.23
CA LYS A 72 -3.01 5.71 12.13
C LYS A 72 -3.62 5.94 10.74
N GLU A 73 -3.27 7.05 10.07
CA GLU A 73 -3.76 7.35 8.73
C GLU A 73 -3.14 6.39 7.71
N HIS A 74 -1.84 6.09 7.84
CA HIS A 74 -1.19 5.05 7.04
C HIS A 74 -1.89 3.70 7.21
N TYR A 75 -2.17 3.26 8.44
CA TYR A 75 -2.88 1.99 8.67
C TYR A 75 -4.29 2.00 8.09
N SER A 76 -5.01 3.13 8.17
CA SER A 76 -6.30 3.32 7.53
C SER A 76 -6.21 3.15 6.00
N GLN A 77 -5.19 3.76 5.36
CA GLN A 77 -4.95 3.64 3.93
C GLN A 77 -4.59 2.21 3.51
N VAL A 78 -3.75 1.50 4.29
CA VAL A 78 -3.43 0.08 4.03
C VAL A 78 -4.67 -0.80 4.16
N ASN A 79 -5.49 -0.59 5.21
CA ASN A 79 -6.75 -1.31 5.39
C ASN A 79 -7.71 -1.11 4.20
N SER A 80 -7.86 0.13 3.74
CA SER A 80 -8.68 0.48 2.58
C SER A 80 -8.18 -0.20 1.31
N HIS A 81 -6.88 -0.08 1.01
CA HIS A 81 -6.28 -0.70 -0.18
C HIS A 81 -6.48 -2.23 -0.17
N ARG A 82 -6.18 -2.89 0.96
CA ARG A 82 -6.37 -4.35 1.11
C ARG A 82 -7.82 -4.78 0.93
N HIS A 83 -8.77 -3.99 1.44
CA HIS A 83 -10.19 -4.22 1.20
C HIS A 83 -10.51 -4.21 -0.30
N PHE A 84 -9.99 -3.22 -1.04
CA PHE A 84 -10.20 -3.12 -2.49
C PHE A 84 -9.47 -4.19 -3.30
N VAL A 85 -8.30 -4.65 -2.87
CA VAL A 85 -7.60 -5.80 -3.49
C VAL A 85 -8.42 -7.08 -3.34
N LEU A 86 -8.93 -7.38 -2.14
CA LEU A 86 -9.81 -8.52 -1.92
C LEU A 86 -11.12 -8.42 -2.73
N LYS A 87 -11.67 -7.21 -2.81
CA LYS A 87 -12.87 -6.93 -3.62
C LYS A 87 -12.61 -7.13 -5.12
N ALA A 88 -11.48 -6.64 -5.62
CA ALA A 88 -11.04 -6.83 -7.01
C ALA A 88 -10.82 -8.31 -7.32
N TYR A 89 -10.15 -9.06 -6.43
CA TYR A 89 -10.00 -10.52 -6.55
C TYR A 89 -11.37 -11.20 -6.67
N ASN A 90 -12.29 -10.94 -5.73
CA ASN A 90 -13.61 -11.58 -5.75
C ASN A 90 -14.38 -11.33 -7.05
N ARG A 91 -14.21 -10.14 -7.65
CA ARG A 91 -14.84 -9.76 -8.91
C ARG A 91 -14.19 -10.40 -10.13
N LEU A 92 -12.87 -10.61 -10.10
CA LEU A 92 -12.09 -11.04 -11.26
C LEU A 92 -11.50 -12.45 -11.16
N LYS A 93 -11.76 -13.20 -10.08
CA LYS A 93 -11.18 -14.53 -9.81
C LYS A 93 -11.28 -15.53 -10.97
N ASP A 94 -12.31 -15.44 -11.80
CA ASP A 94 -12.48 -16.33 -12.97
C ASP A 94 -11.50 -16.00 -14.11
N PHE A 95 -10.90 -14.81 -14.10
CA PHE A 95 -9.84 -14.36 -15.01
C PHE A 95 -8.43 -14.61 -14.47
N VAL A 96 -8.29 -14.79 -13.15
CA VAL A 96 -7.01 -14.99 -12.46
C VAL A 96 -6.97 -16.34 -11.71
N PRO A 97 -6.99 -17.47 -12.44
CA PRO A 97 -7.15 -18.80 -11.85
C PRO A 97 -5.93 -19.28 -11.04
N ASN A 98 -4.76 -18.64 -11.17
CA ASN A 98 -3.54 -19.01 -10.47
C ASN A 98 -3.35 -18.25 -9.16
N MET A 99 -3.95 -17.06 -9.03
CA MET A 99 -3.99 -16.29 -7.79
C MET A 99 -4.93 -16.95 -6.77
N LEU A 100 -4.41 -17.21 -5.57
CA LEU A 100 -5.22 -17.75 -4.48
C LEU A 100 -5.94 -16.63 -3.74
N LYS A 101 -7.11 -16.94 -3.15
CA LYS A 101 -7.83 -16.00 -2.29
C LYS A 101 -6.96 -15.50 -1.13
N GLU A 102 -6.13 -16.39 -0.60
CA GLU A 102 -5.20 -16.08 0.49
C GLU A 102 -4.16 -15.03 0.08
N ASP A 103 -3.77 -14.95 -1.20
CA ASP A 103 -2.90 -13.88 -1.71
C ASP A 103 -3.59 -12.52 -1.56
N ALA A 104 -4.87 -12.43 -1.95
CA ALA A 104 -5.65 -11.20 -1.81
C ALA A 104 -5.90 -10.83 -0.34
N GLU A 105 -6.12 -11.82 0.53
CA GLU A 105 -6.33 -11.61 1.96
C GLU A 105 -5.06 -11.16 2.67
N ASN A 106 -3.90 -11.69 2.28
CA ASN A 106 -2.61 -11.38 2.91
C ASN A 106 -1.84 -10.25 2.21
N HIS A 107 -2.39 -9.71 1.12
CA HIS A 107 -1.78 -8.63 0.36
C HIS A 107 -1.33 -7.48 1.27
N ASP A 108 -0.11 -6.99 1.06
CA ASP A 108 0.46 -5.82 1.74
C ASP A 108 0.51 -5.88 3.27
N LEU A 109 0.44 -7.07 3.88
CA LEU A 109 0.57 -7.20 5.35
C LEU A 109 1.92 -6.72 5.87
N SER A 110 2.98 -6.74 5.07
CA SER A 110 4.27 -6.17 5.47
C SER A 110 4.22 -4.65 5.74
N LYS A 111 3.23 -3.92 5.21
CA LYS A 111 3.09 -2.46 5.45
C LYS A 111 2.68 -2.11 6.89
N TYR A 112 2.28 -3.09 7.71
CA TYR A 112 2.07 -2.91 9.15
C TYR A 112 3.34 -3.15 9.97
N ASP A 113 4.41 -3.70 9.36
CA ASP A 113 5.67 -3.84 10.06
C ASP A 113 6.25 -2.47 10.35
N PHE A 114 6.84 -2.34 11.54
CA PHE A 114 7.16 -1.03 12.10
C PHE A 114 8.09 -0.19 11.22
N SER A 115 9.11 -0.81 10.63
CA SER A 115 10.05 -0.13 9.71
C SER A 115 9.36 0.33 8.42
N GLN A 116 8.44 -0.47 7.86
CA GLN A 116 7.68 -0.06 6.69
C GLN A 116 6.67 1.03 7.04
N ALA A 117 5.96 0.89 8.15
CA ALA A 117 4.98 1.85 8.63
C ALA A 117 5.58 3.26 8.76
N ILE A 118 6.80 3.39 9.30
CA ILE A 118 7.48 4.70 9.39
C ILE A 118 7.72 5.33 8.00
N GLY A 119 8.31 4.59 7.07
CA GLY A 119 8.63 5.13 5.74
C GLY A 119 7.40 5.36 4.86
N TYR A 120 6.41 4.48 4.93
CA TYR A 120 5.14 4.66 4.21
C TYR A 120 4.31 5.81 4.80
N THR A 121 4.33 6.03 6.12
CA THR A 121 3.72 7.22 6.72
C THR A 121 4.41 8.49 6.22
N ALA A 122 5.75 8.52 6.18
CA ALA A 122 6.49 9.66 5.61
C ALA A 122 6.08 9.94 4.16
N ARG A 123 5.89 8.89 3.34
CA ARG A 123 5.55 9.04 1.93
C ARG A 123 4.09 9.44 1.69
N TRP A 124 3.14 8.72 2.25
CA TRP A 124 1.72 8.83 1.86
C TRP A 124 0.90 9.73 2.77
N VAL A 125 1.34 9.92 4.01
CA VAL A 125 0.69 10.86 4.95
C VAL A 125 1.34 12.23 4.86
N HIS A 126 2.67 12.28 4.76
CA HIS A 126 3.43 13.55 4.78
C HIS A 126 4.03 13.97 3.43
N MET A 127 3.82 13.19 2.37
CA MET A 127 4.26 13.51 0.99
C MET A 127 5.79 13.69 0.84
N LEU A 128 6.59 13.07 1.70
CA LEU A 128 8.05 13.15 1.65
C LEU A 128 8.64 12.06 0.73
N ASP A 129 9.71 12.40 0.01
CA ASP A 129 10.55 11.44 -0.72
C ASP A 129 11.96 11.45 -0.11
N ASN A 130 12.14 10.62 0.93
CA ASN A 130 13.34 10.59 1.75
C ASN A 130 13.91 9.17 1.87
N ASP A 131 15.03 9.04 2.58
CA ASP A 131 15.72 7.75 2.72
C ASP A 131 14.94 6.73 3.53
N ALA A 132 14.12 7.16 4.51
CA ALA A 132 13.26 6.25 5.25
C ALA A 132 12.23 5.61 4.32
N TRP A 133 11.56 6.42 3.48
CA TRP A 133 10.65 5.92 2.44
C TRP A 133 11.36 4.94 1.49
N LYS A 134 12.53 5.30 0.95
CA LYS A 134 13.28 4.45 0.01
C LYS A 134 13.68 3.12 0.62
N LYS A 135 14.12 3.11 1.89
CA LYS A 135 14.45 1.89 2.62
C LYS A 135 13.23 1.01 2.85
N SER A 136 12.10 1.59 3.26
CA SER A 136 10.84 0.87 3.45
C SER A 136 10.30 0.31 2.14
N LEU A 137 10.41 1.05 1.03
CA LEU A 137 10.01 0.60 -0.30
C LEU A 137 10.90 -0.56 -0.79
N ASP A 138 12.21 -0.47 -0.60
CA ASP A 138 13.15 -1.54 -0.95
C ASP A 138 12.91 -2.82 -0.12
N ASP A 139 12.67 -2.69 1.19
CA ASP A 139 12.27 -3.82 2.04
C ASP A 139 10.96 -4.46 1.56
N HIS A 140 9.98 -3.63 1.20
CA HIS A 140 8.69 -4.09 0.67
C HIS A 140 8.85 -4.89 -0.63
N TYR A 141 9.62 -4.37 -1.59
CA TYR A 141 9.92 -5.07 -2.85
C TYR A 141 10.67 -6.39 -2.66
N LYS A 142 11.42 -6.56 -1.56
CA LYS A 142 12.10 -7.82 -1.24
C LYS A 142 11.19 -8.87 -0.61
N ARG A 143 10.00 -8.49 -0.17
CA ARG A 143 9.09 -9.34 0.60
C ARG A 143 7.82 -9.69 -0.14
N GLU A 144 7.36 -8.79 -1.00
CA GLU A 144 6.09 -8.93 -1.72
C GLU A 144 6.33 -9.34 -3.18
N PRO A 145 6.11 -10.62 -3.53
CA PRO A 145 6.41 -11.13 -4.86
C PRO A 145 5.50 -10.59 -5.96
N HIS A 146 4.37 -9.94 -5.66
CA HIS A 146 3.54 -9.30 -6.68
C HIS A 146 4.18 -8.03 -7.30
N HIS A 147 5.35 -7.61 -6.82
CA HIS A 147 6.15 -6.56 -7.44
C HIS A 147 7.23 -7.11 -8.37
N PRO A 148 7.38 -6.58 -9.60
CA PRO A 148 8.45 -7.02 -10.52
C PRO A 148 9.86 -6.92 -9.92
N GLN A 149 10.09 -5.95 -9.03
CA GLN A 149 11.36 -5.72 -8.35
C GLN A 149 11.81 -6.92 -7.50
N TYR A 150 10.88 -7.74 -7.01
CA TYR A 150 11.18 -8.97 -6.29
C TYR A 150 11.96 -9.96 -7.16
N PHE A 151 11.67 -10.02 -8.45
CA PHE A 151 12.30 -10.94 -9.41
C PHE A 151 13.53 -10.36 -10.11
N GLY A 152 13.78 -9.05 -9.97
CA GLY A 152 14.88 -8.36 -10.65
C GLY A 152 14.72 -8.37 -12.16
N SER A 153 15.57 -9.12 -12.87
CA SER A 153 15.55 -9.26 -14.33
C SER A 153 14.87 -10.55 -14.82
N LYS A 154 14.22 -11.30 -13.93
CA LYS A 154 13.52 -12.54 -14.25
C LYS A 154 12.03 -12.28 -14.41
N ARG A 155 11.38 -13.16 -15.17
CA ARG A 155 9.92 -13.20 -15.30
C ARG A 155 9.27 -13.47 -13.95
N MET A 156 8.12 -12.83 -13.73
CA MET A 156 7.25 -13.13 -12.58
C MET A 156 6.61 -14.51 -12.75
N GLU A 157 6.39 -15.23 -11.65
CA GLU A 157 5.52 -16.40 -11.70
C GLU A 157 4.08 -15.96 -11.96
N THR A 158 3.34 -16.74 -12.76
CA THR A 158 1.97 -16.38 -13.20
C THR A 158 1.04 -16.01 -12.04
N ARG A 159 1.12 -16.74 -10.92
CA ARG A 159 0.36 -16.43 -9.69
C ARG A 159 0.58 -14.99 -9.20
N TYR A 160 1.83 -14.54 -9.13
CA TYR A 160 2.16 -13.20 -8.64
C TYR A 160 1.97 -12.13 -9.71
N LEU A 161 2.06 -12.48 -10.99
CA LEU A 161 1.68 -11.60 -12.08
C LEU A 161 0.18 -11.27 -12.05
N GLU A 162 -0.66 -12.28 -11.78
CA GLU A 162 -2.09 -12.12 -11.57
C GLU A 162 -2.40 -11.28 -10.33
N GLU A 163 -1.73 -11.52 -9.19
CA GLU A 163 -1.83 -10.66 -8.00
C GLU A 163 -1.44 -9.22 -8.31
N SER A 164 -0.37 -8.99 -9.08
CA SER A 164 0.08 -7.66 -9.50
C SER A 164 -0.98 -6.92 -10.32
N LEU A 165 -1.74 -7.64 -11.16
CA LEU A 165 -2.88 -7.07 -11.87
C LEU A 165 -4.02 -6.72 -10.91
N ILE A 166 -4.36 -7.63 -9.99
CA ILE A 166 -5.43 -7.39 -8.99
C ILE A 166 -5.09 -6.21 -8.07
N ASP A 167 -3.83 -6.03 -7.67
CA ASP A 167 -3.34 -4.84 -6.96
C ASP A 167 -3.66 -3.54 -7.73
N MET A 168 -3.30 -3.49 -9.03
CA MET A 168 -3.61 -2.34 -9.88
C MET A 168 -5.12 -2.09 -10.00
N VAL A 169 -5.92 -3.15 -10.17
CA VAL A 169 -7.39 -3.06 -10.21
C VAL A 169 -7.94 -2.49 -8.90
N GLY A 170 -7.48 -3.03 -7.76
CA GLY A 170 -7.89 -2.57 -6.43
C GLY A 170 -7.58 -1.09 -6.22
N SER A 171 -6.35 -0.69 -6.50
CA SER A 171 -5.89 0.70 -6.41
C SER A 171 -6.70 1.64 -7.30
N ARG A 172 -6.99 1.24 -8.54
CA ARG A 172 -7.82 2.05 -9.46
C ARG A 172 -9.27 2.16 -8.96
N TRP A 173 -9.86 1.06 -8.52
CA TRP A 173 -11.23 1.04 -8.01
C TRP A 173 -11.37 1.92 -6.77
N GLU A 174 -10.41 1.82 -5.86
CA GLU A 174 -10.32 2.67 -4.67
C GLU A 174 -10.18 4.16 -5.04
N ARG A 175 -9.14 4.51 -5.81
CA ARG A 175 -8.66 5.90 -5.88
C ARG A 175 -9.24 6.69 -7.03
N ASN A 176 -9.36 6.07 -8.21
CA ASN A 176 -9.83 6.75 -9.41
C ASN A 176 -11.36 6.67 -9.53
N LEU A 177 -11.94 5.53 -9.15
CA LEU A 177 -13.38 5.27 -9.25
C LEU A 177 -14.10 5.45 -7.90
N LYS A 178 -13.38 5.83 -6.84
CA LYS A 178 -13.92 6.16 -5.51
C LYS A 178 -14.82 5.07 -4.94
N GLY A 179 -14.50 3.82 -5.25
CA GLY A 179 -15.25 2.66 -4.82
C GLY A 179 -16.63 2.48 -5.43
N ASP A 180 -16.94 3.10 -6.58
CA ASP A 180 -18.25 2.94 -7.23
C ASP A 180 -18.57 1.47 -7.52
N GLU A 181 -19.60 0.94 -6.85
CA GLU A 181 -20.07 -0.44 -7.03
C GLU A 181 -20.66 -0.68 -8.43
N ASN A 182 -21.06 0.38 -9.13
CA ASN A 182 -21.62 0.30 -10.47
C ASN A 182 -20.57 0.41 -11.57
N ALA A 183 -19.30 0.62 -11.21
CA ALA A 183 -18.20 0.64 -12.17
C ALA A 183 -18.21 -0.66 -12.99
N LYS A 184 -18.06 -0.56 -14.31
CA LYS A 184 -17.98 -1.74 -15.17
C LYS A 184 -16.63 -2.43 -14.99
N THR A 185 -16.57 -3.69 -15.38
CA THR A 185 -15.32 -4.47 -15.30
C THR A 185 -14.27 -3.87 -16.24
N SER A 186 -14.69 -3.34 -17.39
CA SER A 186 -13.84 -2.58 -18.31
C SER A 186 -13.26 -1.32 -17.69
N ASP A 187 -14.01 -0.66 -16.81
CA ASP A 187 -13.60 0.60 -16.20
C ASP A 187 -12.52 0.35 -15.16
N ILE A 188 -12.63 -0.73 -14.36
CA ILE A 188 -11.67 -1.04 -13.29
C ILE A 188 -10.32 -1.58 -13.81
N VAL A 189 -10.26 -2.06 -15.06
CA VAL A 189 -9.00 -2.52 -15.72
C VAL A 189 -8.40 -1.51 -16.69
N ASP A 190 -8.91 -0.27 -16.72
CA ASP A 190 -8.47 0.75 -17.65
C ASP A 190 -7.32 1.61 -17.09
N PHE A 191 -6.09 1.09 -17.16
CA PHE A 191 -4.92 1.74 -16.55
C PHE A 191 -4.22 2.71 -17.49
N ASP A 192 -3.55 3.71 -16.90
CA ASP A 192 -2.53 4.46 -17.64
C ASP A 192 -1.38 3.49 -18.01
N PRO A 193 -0.97 3.41 -19.29
CA PRO A 193 0.12 2.54 -19.73
C PRO A 193 1.43 2.72 -18.96
N VAL A 194 1.66 3.88 -18.33
CA VAL A 194 2.85 4.12 -17.49
C VAL A 194 3.00 3.10 -16.37
N TYR A 195 1.89 2.63 -15.78
CA TYR A 195 1.93 1.64 -14.70
C TYR A 195 2.34 0.25 -15.18
N LEU A 196 2.13 -0.06 -16.46
CA LEU A 196 2.53 -1.33 -17.05
C LEU A 196 4.01 -1.37 -17.46
N LYS A 197 4.67 -0.21 -17.57
CA LYS A 197 6.10 -0.12 -17.95
C LYS A 197 7.06 -0.74 -16.93
N ARG A 198 6.57 -1.10 -15.74
CA ARG A 198 7.34 -1.79 -14.70
C ARG A 198 7.58 -3.28 -14.98
N TYR A 199 6.78 -3.89 -15.85
CA TYR A 199 6.91 -5.30 -16.21
C TYR A 199 8.01 -5.52 -17.24
N LEU A 200 8.58 -6.72 -17.25
CA LEU A 200 9.32 -7.21 -18.40
C LEU A 200 8.38 -7.36 -19.60
N LYS A 201 8.94 -7.40 -20.81
CA LYS A 201 8.14 -7.37 -22.05
C LYS A 201 7.15 -8.53 -22.12
N GLU A 202 7.57 -9.72 -21.72
CA GLU A 202 6.76 -10.94 -21.72
C GLU A 202 5.62 -10.85 -20.68
N ASP A 203 5.94 -10.39 -19.47
CA ASP A 203 4.95 -10.21 -18.40
C ASP A 203 3.95 -9.09 -18.74
N PHE A 204 4.41 -8.03 -19.39
CA PHE A 204 3.57 -6.97 -19.95
C PHE A 204 2.57 -7.51 -20.96
N ASP A 205 3.03 -8.36 -21.90
CA ASP A 205 2.17 -8.92 -22.95
C ASP A 205 1.10 -9.84 -22.35
N GLU A 206 1.45 -10.63 -21.33
CA GLU A 206 0.49 -11.48 -20.61
C GLU A 206 -0.55 -10.66 -19.81
N VAL A 207 -0.11 -9.64 -19.07
CA VAL A 207 -1.03 -8.73 -18.34
C VAL A 207 -1.95 -8.00 -19.30
N LEU A 208 -1.43 -7.53 -20.45
CA LEU A 208 -2.24 -6.86 -21.46
C LEU A 208 -3.28 -7.80 -22.08
N ALA A 209 -2.91 -9.06 -22.34
CA ALA A 209 -3.83 -10.07 -22.82
C ALA A 209 -4.95 -10.35 -21.80
N LEU A 210 -4.63 -10.42 -20.50
CA LEU A 210 -5.62 -10.56 -19.43
C LEU A 210 -6.57 -9.36 -19.37
N ILE A 211 -6.05 -8.13 -19.42
CA ILE A 211 -6.85 -6.89 -19.45
C ILE A 211 -7.84 -6.92 -20.61
N ASN A 212 -7.38 -7.28 -21.82
CA ASN A 212 -8.24 -7.34 -23.00
C ASN A 212 -9.34 -8.39 -22.86
N LYS A 213 -8.99 -9.59 -22.36
CA LYS A 213 -9.97 -10.65 -22.07
C LYS A 213 -11.04 -10.19 -21.07
N ILE A 214 -10.65 -9.44 -20.04
CA ILE A 214 -11.59 -8.87 -19.06
C ILE A 214 -12.50 -7.85 -19.74
N LYS A 215 -11.95 -6.92 -20.55
CA LYS A 215 -12.74 -5.91 -21.27
C LYS A 215 -13.75 -6.54 -22.25
N GLU A 216 -13.38 -7.62 -22.93
CA GLU A 216 -14.27 -8.36 -23.84
C GLU A 216 -15.45 -9.03 -23.12
N SER A 217 -15.29 -9.43 -21.86
CA SER A 217 -16.36 -10.09 -21.10
C SER A 217 -17.58 -9.18 -20.85
N ASP A 218 -17.36 -7.89 -20.64
CA ASP A 218 -18.43 -6.91 -20.45
C ASP A 218 -19.25 -6.71 -21.74
N LEU A 219 -18.62 -6.83 -22.90
CA LEU A 219 -19.30 -6.73 -24.20
C LEU A 219 -20.26 -7.91 -24.39
N LEU A 220 -19.84 -9.13 -24.03
CA LEU A 220 -20.65 -10.34 -24.17
C LEU A 220 -21.90 -10.29 -23.27
N VAL A 221 -21.80 -9.75 -22.06
CA VAL A 221 -22.95 -9.56 -21.16
C VAL A 221 -23.98 -8.60 -21.78
N CYS A 222 -23.52 -7.51 -22.38
CA CYS A 222 -24.39 -6.54 -23.06
C CYS A 222 -25.15 -7.17 -24.24
N PHE A 223 -24.49 -8.00 -25.04
CA PHE A 223 -25.13 -8.68 -26.18
C PHE A 223 -26.17 -9.71 -25.74
N LYS A 224 -25.91 -10.50 -24.69
CA LYS A 224 -26.88 -11.47 -24.17
C LYS A 224 -28.17 -10.80 -23.69
N LYS A 225 -28.04 -9.72 -22.91
CA LYS A 225 -29.18 -8.98 -22.37
C LYS A 225 -30.07 -8.38 -23.47
N GLN A 226 -29.47 -7.83 -24.53
CA GLN A 226 -30.22 -7.31 -25.68
C GLN A 226 -30.99 -8.38 -26.46
N ASN A 227 -30.51 -9.63 -26.47
CA ASN A 227 -31.21 -10.72 -27.14
C ASN A 227 -32.35 -11.29 -26.27
N GLU A 228 -32.18 -11.36 -24.95
CA GLU A 228 -33.24 -11.77 -24.03
C GLU A 228 -34.42 -10.78 -24.02
N ASP A 229 -34.14 -9.47 -23.99
CA ASP A 229 -35.19 -8.42 -24.02
C ASP A 229 -35.99 -8.41 -25.33
N LYS A 230 -35.38 -8.83 -26.45
CA LYS A 230 -36.08 -8.96 -27.75
C LYS A 230 -37.04 -10.15 -27.80
N HIS A 231 -36.83 -11.16 -26.97
CA HIS A 231 -37.70 -12.35 -26.91
C HIS A 231 -38.89 -12.19 -25.97
N LEU A 232 -38.92 -11.15 -25.12
CA LEU A 232 -40.04 -10.83 -24.23
C LEU A 232 -41.08 -9.87 -24.86
N LEU A 233 -40.86 -9.44 -26.11
CA LEU A 233 -41.74 -8.52 -26.85
C LEU A 233 -42.59 -9.20 -27.95
N TYR A 234 -42.64 -10.54 -27.96
CA TYR A 234 -43.51 -11.35 -28.82
C TYR A 234 -44.37 -12.29 -27.96
#